data_AF-A0A7W9Q752-F1
#
_entry.id   AF-A0A7W9Q752-F1
#
_cell.length_a   1.000
_cell.length_b   1.000
_cell.length_c   1.000
_cell.angle_alpha   90.00
_cell.angle_beta   90.00
_cell.angle_gamma   90.00
#
_symmetry.space_group_name_H-M   'P 1'
#
loop_
_entity.id
_entity.type
_entity.pdbx_description
1 polymer ?
#
loop_
_entity_poly.entity_id
_entity_poly.type
_entity_poly.pdbx_seq_one_letter_code
_entity_poly.pdbx_strand_id
1 'polypeptide(L)'
;MSLPGPDPAHTDINPGDFIIGARDTWIVDWSWPTIGAAFIDPACLVVQLVAAGHSSGDAEAWAAWSKGWAQANSVAIDAFARATHRMHQKRADRSLGEAQLCAIAEAARTWFEYRKTLREAKAAAS
;
A
#
# COMPACT_ATOMS: atom_id res chain seq x y z
N MET A 1 -32.41 12.02 -0.15
CA MET A 1 -31.68 10.82 0.29
C MET A 1 -30.74 10.44 -0.85
N SER A 2 -29.48 10.87 -0.81
CA SER A 2 -28.48 10.54 -1.84
C SER A 2 -27.62 9.39 -1.35
N LEU A 3 -27.42 8.37 -2.20
CA LEU A 3 -26.44 7.31 -1.99
C LEU A 3 -25.01 7.89 -2.14
N PRO A 4 -24.02 7.48 -1.32
CA PRO A 4 -22.64 7.88 -1.53
C PRO A 4 -22.14 7.27 -2.84
N GLY A 5 -21.70 8.12 -3.78
CA GLY A 5 -20.92 7.69 -4.94
C GLY A 5 -19.48 7.35 -4.52
N PRO A 6 -18.73 6.58 -5.32
CA PRO A 6 -17.39 6.13 -4.95
C PRO A 6 -16.38 7.28 -4.90
N ASP A 7 -15.47 7.23 -3.93
CA ASP A 7 -14.38 8.20 -3.74
C ASP A 7 -13.18 7.89 -4.66
N PRO A 8 -12.51 8.90 -5.24
CA PRO A 8 -11.35 8.69 -6.11
C PRO A 8 -10.12 8.21 -5.33
N ALA A 9 -9.38 7.27 -5.91
CA ALA A 9 -8.11 6.73 -5.42
C ALA A 9 -6.97 6.98 -6.45
N HIS A 10 -5.79 7.35 -5.98
CA HIS A 10 -4.54 7.66 -6.68
C HIS A 10 -3.91 6.45 -7.40
N THR A 11 -3.96 5.27 -6.77
CA THR A 11 -3.49 3.96 -7.25
C THR A 11 -1.99 3.77 -7.51
N ASP A 12 -1.16 4.81 -7.53
CA ASP A 12 0.30 4.67 -7.69
C ASP A 12 1.06 5.80 -6.96
N ILE A 13 1.51 5.57 -5.72
CA ILE A 13 2.34 6.54 -4.96
C ILE A 13 3.77 5.99 -4.91
N ASN A 14 4.74 6.79 -5.35
CA ASN A 14 6.17 6.48 -5.40
C ASN A 14 7.05 7.65 -4.86
N PRO A 15 8.34 7.45 -4.56
CA PRO A 15 9.19 8.49 -3.95
C PRO A 15 9.46 9.73 -4.83
N GLY A 16 9.25 9.65 -6.14
CA GLY A 16 9.26 10.79 -7.06
C GLY A 16 8.06 11.72 -6.90
N ASP A 17 7.10 11.32 -6.08
CA ASP A 17 5.81 11.99 -5.91
C ASP A 17 5.78 12.95 -4.72
N PHE A 18 6.92 13.13 -4.06
CA PHE A 18 7.03 14.00 -2.90
C PHE A 18 7.79 15.28 -3.28
N ILE A 19 7.08 16.40 -3.34
CA ILE A 19 7.72 17.72 -3.26
C ILE A 19 7.73 18.14 -1.79
N ILE A 20 8.92 18.16 -1.20
CA ILE A 20 9.15 18.63 0.18
C ILE A 20 9.33 20.15 0.15
N GLY A 21 8.32 20.88 0.62
CA GLY A 21 8.43 22.31 0.94
C GLY A 21 8.75 22.51 2.41
N ALA A 22 9.34 23.66 2.78
CA ALA A 22 9.80 23.95 4.15
C ALA A 22 8.71 23.94 5.25
N ARG A 23 7.43 23.76 4.89
CA ARG A 23 6.30 23.69 5.83
C ARG A 23 5.26 22.60 5.51
N ASP A 24 5.25 22.04 4.29
CA ASP A 24 4.22 21.10 3.84
C ASP A 24 4.82 20.00 2.94
N THR A 25 4.23 18.80 2.99
CA THR A 25 4.57 17.65 2.14
C THR A 25 3.38 17.32 1.25
N TRP A 26 3.60 17.31 -0.07
CA TRP A 26 2.57 17.04 -1.07
C TRP A 26 2.76 15.64 -1.67
N ILE A 27 1.66 15.00 -2.08
CA ILE A 27 1.64 13.75 -2.85
C ILE A 27 1.30 14.11 -4.32
N VAL A 28 2.11 13.69 -5.28
CA VAL A 28 1.90 13.83 -6.74
C VAL A 28 1.89 12.44 -7.46
N ASP A 29 1.74 12.40 -8.80
CA ASP A 29 1.55 11.19 -9.66
C ASP A 29 0.15 10.57 -9.74
N TRP A 30 -0.84 11.43 -10.02
CA TRP A 30 -2.23 11.10 -10.34
C TRP A 30 -2.43 10.39 -11.70
N SER A 31 -1.47 9.59 -12.17
CA SER A 31 -1.43 9.11 -13.56
C SER A 31 -2.52 8.09 -13.93
N TRP A 32 -3.20 7.46 -12.96
CA TRP A 32 -4.27 6.49 -13.22
C TRP A 32 -5.44 6.65 -12.23
N PRO A 33 -6.37 7.60 -12.43
CA PRO A 33 -7.58 7.66 -11.61
C PRO A 33 -8.47 6.47 -11.96
N THR A 34 -8.31 5.38 -11.20
CA THR A 34 -9.26 4.27 -11.21
C THR A 34 -10.27 4.56 -10.09
N ILE A 35 -11.56 4.36 -10.35
CA ILE A 35 -12.53 4.27 -9.25
C ILE A 35 -12.15 3.03 -8.44
N GLY A 36 -11.38 3.24 -7.39
CA GLY A 36 -10.78 2.20 -6.55
C GLY A 36 -11.32 2.27 -5.13
N ALA A 37 -11.18 1.19 -4.38
CA ALA A 37 -11.52 1.22 -2.96
C ALA A 37 -10.61 2.23 -2.23
N ALA A 38 -11.17 3.07 -1.37
CA ALA A 38 -10.47 4.17 -0.69
C ALA A 38 -9.27 3.74 0.21
N PHE A 39 -9.05 2.43 0.39
CA PHE A 39 -7.90 1.89 1.09
C PHE A 39 -6.66 1.68 0.21
N ILE A 40 -6.80 1.77 -1.12
CA ILE A 40 -5.72 1.47 -2.06
C ILE A 40 -4.56 2.47 -1.91
N ASP A 41 -4.80 3.77 -1.80
CA ASP A 41 -3.71 4.74 -1.69
C ASP A 41 -2.94 4.60 -0.36
N PRO A 42 -3.61 4.47 0.79
CA PRO A 42 -2.92 4.14 2.03
C PRO A 42 -2.16 2.80 1.94
N ALA A 43 -2.65 1.80 1.20
CA ALA A 43 -1.95 0.54 0.98
C ALA A 43 -0.67 0.71 0.15
N CYS A 44 -0.70 1.54 -0.89
CA CYS A 44 0.49 1.89 -1.65
C CYS A 44 1.51 2.62 -0.75
N LEU A 45 1.04 3.55 0.08
CA LEU A 45 1.90 4.24 1.06
C LEU A 45 2.57 3.26 2.03
N VAL A 46 1.87 2.24 2.51
CA VAL A 46 2.46 1.20 3.36
C VAL A 46 3.67 0.54 2.69
N VAL A 47 3.53 0.15 1.43
CA VAL A 47 4.65 -0.48 0.69
C VAL A 47 5.84 0.47 0.56
N GLN A 48 5.60 1.76 0.30
CA GLN A 48 6.66 2.75 0.23
C GLN A 48 7.36 2.97 1.59
N LEU A 49 6.61 3.04 2.68
CA LEU A 49 7.18 3.16 4.03
C LEU A 49 8.02 1.93 4.39
N VAL A 50 7.56 0.73 4.05
CA VAL A 50 8.34 -0.49 4.27
C VAL A 50 9.61 -0.49 3.41
N ALA A 51 9.53 -0.05 2.16
CA ALA A 51 10.70 0.10 1.29
C ALA A 51 11.70 1.14 1.82
N ALA A 52 11.21 2.17 2.52
CA ALA A 52 12.03 3.16 3.23
C ALA A 52 12.59 2.65 4.58
N GLY A 53 12.29 1.40 4.97
CA GLY A 53 12.85 0.75 6.15
C GLY A 53 11.96 0.75 7.39
N HIS A 54 10.72 1.23 7.32
CA HIS A 54 9.76 1.10 8.41
C HIS A 54 9.27 -0.35 8.56
N SER A 55 8.87 -0.73 9.78
CA SER A 55 8.20 -2.01 9.99
C SER A 55 6.80 -2.00 9.34
N SER A 56 6.32 -3.17 8.90
CA SER A 56 4.97 -3.31 8.35
C SER A 56 3.88 -2.84 9.32
N GLY A 57 4.08 -3.06 10.63
CA GLY A 57 3.14 -2.61 11.67
C GLY A 57 3.10 -1.09 11.82
N ASP A 58 4.27 -0.44 11.87
CA ASP A 58 4.34 1.03 11.95
C ASP A 58 3.78 1.68 10.68
N ALA A 59 4.06 1.10 9.51
CA ALA A 59 3.53 1.56 8.24
C ALA A 59 2.00 1.47 8.19
N GLU A 60 1.39 0.37 8.65
CA GLU A 60 -0.08 0.27 8.75
C GLU A 60 -0.68 1.24 9.77
N ALA A 61 0.05 1.53 10.87
CA ALA A 61 -0.40 2.51 11.86
C ALA A 61 -0.50 3.92 11.26
N TRP A 62 0.40 4.28 10.33
CA TRP A 62 0.27 5.52 9.54
C TRP A 62 -0.95 5.48 8.62
N ALA A 63 -1.16 4.37 7.90
CA ALA A 63 -2.33 4.23 7.02
C ALA A 63 -3.66 4.29 7.77
N ALA A 64 -3.70 3.86 9.04
CA ALA A 64 -4.89 3.88 9.89
C ALA A 64 -5.48 5.27 10.15
N TRP A 65 -4.72 6.35 9.86
CA TRP A 65 -5.22 7.72 9.95
C TRP A 65 -6.19 8.06 8.80
N SER A 66 -6.15 7.31 7.71
CA SER A 66 -7.10 7.44 6.60
C SER A 66 -8.43 6.75 6.94
N LYS A 67 -9.53 7.48 6.78
CA LYS A 67 -10.89 6.91 6.92
C LYS A 67 -11.13 5.74 5.98
N GLY A 68 -10.59 5.81 4.76
CA GLY A 68 -10.73 4.76 3.75
C GLY A 68 -10.06 3.45 4.16
N TRP A 69 -8.90 3.54 4.84
CA TRP A 69 -8.22 2.39 5.42
C TRP A 69 -8.94 1.87 6.67
N ALA A 70 -9.29 2.75 7.60
CA ALA A 70 -9.91 2.37 8.87
C ALA A 70 -11.25 1.64 8.69
N GLN A 71 -12.00 1.95 7.62
CA GLN A 71 -13.28 1.32 7.30
C GLN A 71 -13.15 0.16 6.30
N ALA A 72 -11.94 -0.13 5.81
CA ALA A 72 -11.72 -1.16 4.82
C ALA A 72 -12.00 -2.56 5.37
N ASN A 73 -12.55 -3.42 4.51
CA ASN A 73 -12.58 -4.84 4.81
C ASN A 73 -11.15 -5.39 4.86
N SER A 74 -10.73 -5.93 6.01
CA SER A 74 -9.41 -6.54 6.20
C SER A 74 -9.08 -7.62 5.15
N VAL A 75 -10.08 -8.37 4.67
CA VAL A 75 -9.89 -9.37 3.60
C VAL A 75 -9.54 -8.71 2.27
N ALA A 76 -10.08 -7.52 2.00
CA ALA A 76 -9.74 -6.76 0.80
C ALA A 76 -8.30 -6.22 0.86
N ILE A 77 -7.85 -5.76 2.04
CA ILE A 77 -6.45 -5.38 2.27
C ILE A 77 -5.52 -6.59 2.08
N ASP A 78 -5.87 -7.76 2.62
CA ASP A 78 -5.07 -8.99 2.43
C ASP A 78 -4.96 -9.40 0.96
N ALA A 79 -6.08 -9.30 0.23
CA ALA A 79 -6.13 -9.59 -1.20
C ALA A 79 -5.25 -8.62 -2.01
N PHE A 80 -5.30 -7.33 -1.66
CA PHE A 80 -4.46 -6.30 -2.27
C PHE A 80 -2.99 -6.54 -1.98
N ALA A 81 -2.59 -6.74 -0.72
CA ALA A 81 -1.20 -7.01 -0.33
C ALA A 81 -0.62 -8.19 -1.11
N ARG A 82 -1.38 -9.27 -1.27
CA ARG A 82 -0.98 -10.44 -2.06
C ARG A 82 -0.84 -10.13 -3.55
N ALA A 83 -1.76 -9.35 -4.13
CA ALA A 83 -1.70 -8.96 -5.53
C ALA A 83 -0.50 -8.06 -5.82
N THR A 84 -0.27 -7.06 -4.95
CA THR A 84 0.85 -6.12 -5.02
C THR A 84 2.19 -6.83 -4.92
N HIS A 85 2.35 -7.75 -3.96
CA HIS A 85 3.54 -8.61 -3.87
C HIS A 85 3.82 -9.35 -5.19
N ARG A 86 2.83 -10.06 -5.74
CA ARG A 86 3.01 -10.82 -6.99
C ARG A 86 3.34 -9.92 -8.19
N MET A 87 2.72 -8.76 -8.27
CA MET A 87 2.96 -7.79 -9.34
C MET A 87 4.39 -7.28 -9.31
N HIS A 88 4.87 -6.83 -8.15
CA HIS A 88 6.22 -6.29 -8.02
C HIS A 88 7.30 -7.37 -8.14
N GLN A 89 7.05 -8.57 -7.63
CA GLN A 89 7.95 -9.71 -7.85
C GLN A 89 8.12 -9.98 -9.34
N LYS A 90 7.03 -10.10 -10.10
CA LYS A 90 7.07 -10.30 -11.55
C LYS A 90 7.77 -9.17 -12.31
N ARG A 91 7.68 -7.93 -11.81
CA ARG A 91 8.40 -6.78 -12.38
C ARG A 91 9.90 -6.89 -12.11
N ALA A 92 10.29 -7.16 -10.87
CA ALA A 92 11.70 -7.34 -10.50
C ALA A 92 12.36 -8.49 -11.27
N ASP A 93 11.67 -9.63 -11.44
CA ASP A 93 12.17 -10.78 -12.20
C ASP A 93 12.45 -10.46 -13.67
N ARG A 94 11.77 -9.46 -14.24
CA ARG A 94 11.93 -9.02 -15.64
C ARG A 94 12.98 -7.94 -15.83
N SER A 95 13.32 -7.22 -14.76
CA SER A 95 14.27 -6.12 -14.76
C SER A 95 15.55 -6.54 -14.03
N LEU A 96 16.40 -7.32 -14.71
CA LEU A 96 17.66 -7.81 -14.16
C LEU A 96 18.57 -6.63 -13.74
N GLY A 97 18.66 -6.37 -12.44
CA GLY A 97 19.62 -5.43 -11.86
C GLY A 97 19.08 -4.05 -11.44
N GLU A 98 17.79 -3.78 -11.59
CA GLU A 98 17.19 -2.54 -11.09
C GLU A 98 16.95 -2.61 -9.58
N ALA A 99 17.93 -2.18 -8.79
CA ALA A 99 17.91 -2.26 -7.32
C ALA A 99 16.64 -1.69 -6.68
N GLN A 100 16.09 -0.61 -7.25
CA GLN A 100 14.85 0.01 -6.78
C GLN A 100 13.62 -0.91 -6.97
N LEU A 101 13.51 -1.61 -8.09
CA LEU A 101 12.40 -2.53 -8.33
C LEU A 101 12.48 -3.75 -7.41
N CYS A 102 13.70 -4.25 -7.16
CA CYS A 102 13.93 -5.31 -6.17
C CYS A 102 13.55 -4.86 -4.76
N ALA A 103 13.88 -3.62 -4.36
CA ALA A 103 13.55 -3.08 -3.05
C ALA A 103 12.03 -2.98 -2.84
N ILE A 104 11.28 -2.49 -3.83
CA ILE A 104 9.82 -2.42 -3.77
C ILE A 104 9.20 -3.83 -3.73
N ALA A 105 9.73 -4.79 -4.50
CA ALA A 105 9.27 -6.17 -4.47
C ALA A 105 9.46 -6.82 -3.08
N GLU A 106 10.61 -6.58 -2.45
CA GLU A 106 10.90 -7.09 -1.12
C GLU A 106 10.03 -6.42 -0.04
N ALA A 107 9.77 -5.12 -0.16
CA ALA A 107 8.86 -4.41 0.74
C ALA A 107 7.43 -4.95 0.63
N ALA A 108 6.93 -5.15 -0.59
CA ALA A 108 5.60 -5.72 -0.83
C ALA A 108 5.50 -7.16 -0.29
N ARG A 109 6.55 -7.97 -0.43
CA ARG A 109 6.65 -9.32 0.16
C ARG A 109 6.58 -9.27 1.69
N THR A 110 7.38 -8.40 2.30
CA THR A 110 7.45 -8.23 3.76
C THR A 110 6.10 -7.81 4.34
N TRP A 111 5.40 -6.87 3.69
CA TRP A 111 4.07 -6.47 4.12
C TRP A 111 3.04 -7.59 3.95
N PHE A 112 3.06 -8.31 2.82
CA PHE A 112 2.17 -9.44 2.59
C PHE A 112 2.33 -10.55 3.64
N GLU A 113 3.57 -10.94 3.98
CA GLU A 113 3.79 -11.97 5.01
C GLU A 113 3.34 -11.50 6.40
N TYR A 114 3.54 -10.22 6.74
CA TYR A 114 3.00 -9.63 7.97
C TYR A 114 1.47 -9.73 8.05
N ARG A 115 0.75 -9.36 6.97
CA ARG A 115 -0.72 -9.51 6.91
C ARG A 115 -1.15 -10.96 7.08
N LYS A 116 -0.43 -11.89 6.45
CA LYS A 116 -0.70 -13.32 6.53
C LYS A 116 -0.55 -13.85 7.95
N THR A 117 0.51 -13.48 8.67
CA THR A 117 0.70 -13.89 10.07
C THR A 117 -0.36 -13.31 10.99
N LEU A 118 -0.77 -12.04 10.80
CA LEU A 118 -1.88 -11.45 11.55
C LEU A 118 -3.19 -12.23 11.36
N ARG A 119 -3.50 -12.60 10.11
CA ARG A 119 -4.71 -13.36 9.79
C ARG A 119 -4.69 -14.75 10.42
N GLU A 120 -3.55 -15.43 10.38
CA GLU A 120 -3.36 -16.75 11.00
C GLU A 120 -3.51 -16.68 12.53
N ALA A 121 -2.92 -15.66 13.16
CA ALA A 121 -3.07 -15.41 14.59
C ALA A 121 -4.53 -15.15 14.99
N LYS A 122 -5.26 -14.36 14.19
CA LYS A 122 -6.69 -14.09 14.41
C LYS A 122 -7.55 -15.35 14.28
N ALA A 123 -7.26 -16.20 13.30
CA ALA A 123 -7.97 -17.46 13.09
C ALA A 123 -7.74 -18.45 14.25
N ALA A 124 -6.53 -18.49 14.82
CA ALA A 124 -6.23 -19.35 15.96
C ALA A 124 -6.88 -18.89 17.28
N ALA A 125 -7.28 -17.61 17.37
CA ALA A 125 -7.94 -17.02 18.53
C ALA A 125 -9.48 -17.04 18.47
N SER A 126 -10.06 -17.55 17.38
CA SER A 126 -11.51 -17.65 17.14
C SER A 126 -12.00 -19.08 17.35
#